data_AF-A0A7W1QF46-F1
#
_entry.id   AF-A0A7W1QF46-F1
#
_cell.length_a   1.000
_cell.length_b   1.000
_cell.length_c   1.000
_cell.angle_alpha   90.00
_cell.angle_beta   90.00
_cell.angle_gamma   90.00
#
_symmetry.space_group_name_H-M   'P 1'
#
loop_
_entity.id
_entity.type
_entity.pdbx_description
1 polymer ?
#
loop_
_entity_poly.entity_id
_entity_poly.type
_entity_poly.pdbx_seq_one_letter_code
_entity_poly.pdbx_strand_id
1 'polypeptide(L)'
;MPTPEFEWQAYEIPADAADALSTFELAAPAEAPATIHLPVLTAFPTPLDKARILLESAAEVEHSLLVQYLYAGFSLKQPDELSDSAQKRAVDFWMGTLRGIARQEMGHLMTAQNLLLSIGMPPNLEREDFPPRKDLYPFKMHLEPLSQRSLAKYVAGESPAGASGIDDILALANESAGAPVNHVGVLYGLLAVVFSTKEEIERGGSGSESWDRMLRELAAAAHQQAPPEAWHLTDAAIDPATEARQGDHGWERGNKVFLIPDRASALVAIRDIAEEGEGSVEGAESHFSRLLAMFRGADEIMPFPAPGAFVPAHPLPTDPRADHIAEPRTKRWAQLADAYYAILLGAIEQHLRISDDDDRRMLRNWAITDMHTLQALSRRLTKLPNGAGVAALPFTLPTRLSLPGDEAARWQVLLARLTASIEAIEELQRYPADEADETLASLLKDMRQRRDVLTQGHAPATTSFATDIRPLFRPMDIAHMNNMVGVDLTAHDIVSQLGAAISGRLKLPGNDRRRMPPPPDDPWPPERIALFDKWVAEGSPP
;
A
#
# COMPACT_ATOMS: atom_id res chain seq x y z
N MET A 1 17.96 2.68 -8.08
CA MET A 1 19.09 1.88 -7.58
C MET A 1 18.73 0.42 -7.84
N PRO A 2 19.66 -0.48 -8.21
CA PRO A 2 19.30 -1.90 -8.27
C PRO A 2 18.79 -2.34 -6.89
N THR A 3 17.66 -3.03 -6.87
CA THR A 3 17.07 -3.59 -5.65
C THR A 3 18.07 -4.57 -5.02
N PRO A 4 18.32 -4.48 -3.70
CA PRO A 4 19.20 -5.42 -3.02
C PRO A 4 18.62 -6.84 -3.09
N GLU A 5 19.44 -7.81 -3.53
CA GLU A 5 19.13 -9.24 -3.39
C GLU A 5 19.39 -9.65 -1.93
N PHE A 6 18.51 -10.45 -1.32
CA PHE A 6 18.72 -10.92 0.06
C PHE A 6 19.25 -12.35 0.03
N GLU A 7 20.50 -12.52 0.43
CA GLU A 7 21.03 -13.86 0.68
C GLU A 7 20.35 -14.44 1.93
N TRP A 8 19.87 -15.68 1.86
CA TRP A 8 19.37 -16.40 3.04
C TRP A 8 20.43 -17.32 3.61
N GLN A 9 20.61 -17.25 4.92
CA GLN A 9 21.61 -18.04 5.63
C GLN A 9 20.96 -18.82 6.77
N ALA A 10 21.45 -20.05 6.99
CA ALA A 10 21.08 -20.88 8.13
C ALA A 10 21.94 -20.50 9.34
N TYR A 11 21.28 -20.35 10.50
CA TYR A 11 21.92 -20.05 11.77
C TYR A 11 21.58 -21.16 12.76
N GLU A 12 22.60 -21.74 13.38
CA GLU A 12 22.42 -22.68 14.48
C GLU A 12 22.18 -21.89 15.77
N ILE A 13 21.08 -22.21 16.45
CA ILE A 13 20.75 -21.67 17.77
C ILE A 13 21.13 -22.70 18.83
N PRO A 14 22.07 -22.38 19.73
CA PRO A 14 22.38 -23.21 20.88
C PRO A 14 21.14 -23.46 21.74
N ALA A 15 20.93 -24.69 22.19
CA ALA A 15 19.76 -25.07 23.01
C ALA A 15 19.66 -24.30 24.34
N ASP A 16 20.75 -23.69 24.81
CA ASP A 16 20.83 -22.88 26.03
C ASP A 16 20.53 -21.38 25.83
N ALA A 17 20.42 -20.89 24.59
CA ALA A 17 20.00 -19.52 24.30
C ALA A 17 18.51 -19.27 24.63
N ALA A 18 17.73 -20.33 24.82
CA ALA A 18 16.32 -20.29 25.17
C ALA A 18 16.06 -20.08 26.68
N ASP A 19 17.06 -20.26 27.56
CA ASP A 19 16.79 -20.27 29.01
C ASP A 19 17.97 -19.77 29.87
N ALA A 20 17.98 -18.47 30.15
CA ALA A 20 18.90 -17.86 31.11
C ALA A 20 18.27 -17.64 32.51
N LEU A 21 17.10 -18.23 32.80
CA LEU A 21 16.40 -18.07 34.08
C LEU A 21 15.86 -19.40 34.63
N SER A 22 16.69 -20.43 34.64
CA SER A 22 16.43 -21.66 35.40
C SER A 22 17.63 -22.02 36.28
N THR A 23 17.79 -21.29 37.39
CA THR A 23 18.58 -21.80 38.51
C THR A 23 17.67 -22.71 39.34
N PHE A 24 18.00 -24.01 39.33
CA PHE A 24 17.38 -25.13 40.05
C PHE A 24 16.16 -25.78 39.39
N GLU A 25 16.41 -26.64 38.38
CA GLU A 25 15.70 -27.92 38.27
C GLU A 25 16.49 -28.91 37.38
N LEU A 26 16.29 -30.21 37.64
CA LEU A 26 17.06 -31.31 37.05
C LEU A 26 17.08 -31.26 35.52
N ALA A 27 18.28 -31.35 34.94
CA ALA A 27 18.56 -31.35 33.51
C ALA A 27 17.58 -32.25 32.72
N ALA A 28 16.68 -31.62 31.98
CA ALA A 28 15.99 -32.23 30.86
C ALA A 28 17.02 -32.62 29.78
N PRO A 29 16.77 -33.67 28.98
CA PRO A 29 17.67 -34.03 27.89
C PRO A 29 17.83 -32.85 26.93
N ALA A 30 19.08 -32.52 26.58
CA ALA A 30 19.41 -31.41 25.69
C ALA A 30 18.64 -31.55 24.36
N GLU A 31 17.78 -30.57 24.07
CA GLU A 31 17.15 -30.45 22.77
C GLU A 31 18.23 -30.23 21.70
N ALA A 32 18.02 -30.77 20.50
CA ALA A 32 18.94 -30.57 19.39
C ALA A 32 18.98 -29.08 19.01
N PRO A 33 20.13 -28.53 18.57
CA PRO A 33 20.21 -27.14 18.15
C PRO A 33 19.20 -26.85 17.03
N ALA A 34 18.40 -25.80 17.22
CA ALA A 34 17.43 -25.36 16.22
C ALA A 34 18.17 -24.64 15.08
N THR A 35 17.79 -24.91 13.83
CA THR A 35 18.32 -24.19 12.66
C THR A 35 17.27 -23.21 12.16
N ILE A 36 17.64 -21.93 12.07
CA ILE A 36 16.76 -20.85 11.61
C ILE A 36 17.34 -20.27 10.34
N HIS A 37 16.51 -20.14 9.31
CA HIS A 37 16.87 -19.45 8.08
C HIS A 37 16.43 -18.00 8.16
N LEU A 38 17.36 -17.06 8.01
CA LEU A 38 17.08 -15.63 7.98
C LEU A 38 17.66 -14.97 6.72
N PRO A 39 17.01 -13.91 6.20
CA PRO A 39 17.64 -13.01 5.24
C PRO A 39 18.82 -12.30 5.91
N VAL A 40 19.90 -12.13 5.16
CA VAL A 40 21.09 -11.38 5.56
C VAL A 40 20.82 -9.88 5.44
N LEU A 41 20.85 -9.17 6.56
CA LEU A 41 20.55 -7.72 6.63
C LEU A 41 21.79 -6.85 6.88
N THR A 42 22.99 -7.36 6.64
CA THR A 42 24.26 -6.63 6.88
C THR A 42 24.43 -5.39 5.98
N ALA A 43 23.77 -5.36 4.82
CA ALA A 43 23.69 -4.18 3.94
C ALA A 43 22.86 -3.02 4.53
N PHE A 44 22.10 -3.27 5.60
CA PHE A 44 21.25 -2.31 6.31
C PHE A 44 21.80 -2.13 7.73
N PRO A 45 22.84 -1.31 7.92
CA PRO A 45 23.66 -1.36 9.14
C PRO A 45 22.93 -0.83 10.38
N THR A 46 21.94 0.05 10.23
CA THR A 46 21.24 0.66 11.38
C THR A 46 19.90 -0.03 11.68
N PRO A 47 19.38 0.06 12.93
CA PRO A 47 18.03 -0.40 13.25
C PRO A 47 16.96 0.23 12.35
N LEU A 48 17.09 1.52 12.02
CA LEU A 48 16.15 2.23 11.16
C LEU A 48 16.21 1.72 9.71
N ASP A 49 17.39 1.43 9.18
CA ASP A 49 17.53 0.86 7.84
C ASP A 49 16.88 -0.53 7.76
N LYS A 50 17.05 -1.37 8.79
CA LYS A 50 16.42 -2.68 8.90
C LYS A 50 14.89 -2.55 9.02
N ALA A 51 14.41 -1.66 9.90
CA ALA A 51 12.98 -1.40 10.06
C ALA A 51 12.35 -0.97 8.73
N ARG A 52 12.97 0.01 8.05
CA ARG A 52 12.49 0.52 6.76
C ARG A 52 12.43 -0.59 5.71
N ILE A 53 13.51 -1.35 5.50
CA ILE A 53 13.52 -2.35 4.43
C ILE A 53 12.56 -3.51 4.73
N LEU A 54 12.44 -3.94 5.99
CA LEU A 54 11.51 -5.00 6.39
C LEU A 54 10.05 -4.53 6.26
N LEU A 55 9.74 -3.30 6.68
CA LEU A 55 8.38 -2.74 6.57
C LEU A 55 7.97 -2.46 5.13
N GLU A 56 8.89 -1.93 4.29
CA GLU A 56 8.64 -1.78 2.86
C GLU A 56 8.34 -3.15 2.24
N SER A 57 9.11 -4.18 2.59
CA SER A 57 8.90 -5.54 2.07
C SER A 57 7.62 -6.15 2.59
N ALA A 58 7.26 -5.92 3.87
CA ALA A 58 5.99 -6.37 4.44
C ALA A 58 4.82 -5.73 3.69
N ALA A 59 4.82 -4.40 3.53
CA ALA A 59 3.79 -3.71 2.76
C ALA A 59 3.66 -4.26 1.32
N GLU A 60 4.76 -4.54 0.63
CA GLU A 60 4.69 -5.12 -0.71
C GLU A 60 4.17 -6.56 -0.72
N VAL A 61 4.53 -7.39 0.28
CA VAL A 61 4.04 -8.77 0.45
C VAL A 61 2.54 -8.76 0.75
N GLU A 62 2.10 -7.97 1.71
CA GLU A 62 0.68 -7.79 2.07
C GLU A 62 -0.14 -7.35 0.86
N HIS A 63 0.35 -6.35 0.11
CA HIS A 63 -0.31 -5.89 -1.10
C HIS A 63 -0.33 -6.97 -2.19
N SER A 64 0.75 -7.73 -2.35
CA SER A 64 0.84 -8.79 -3.36
C SER A 64 -0.10 -9.96 -3.04
N LEU A 65 -0.10 -10.46 -1.80
CA LEU A 65 -0.99 -11.54 -1.35
C LEU A 65 -2.45 -11.12 -1.43
N LEU A 66 -2.78 -9.91 -0.95
CA LEU A 66 -4.10 -9.30 -1.11
C LEU A 66 -4.62 -9.40 -2.55
N VAL A 67 -3.85 -8.89 -3.52
CA VAL A 67 -4.29 -8.87 -4.92
C VAL A 67 -4.37 -10.31 -5.49
N GLN A 68 -3.46 -11.20 -5.12
CA GLN A 68 -3.48 -12.60 -5.53
C GLN A 68 -4.72 -13.34 -5.00
N TYR A 69 -5.10 -13.12 -3.74
CA TYR A 69 -6.33 -13.68 -3.17
C TYR A 69 -7.58 -13.13 -3.84
N LEU A 70 -7.64 -11.82 -4.12
CA LEU A 70 -8.73 -11.23 -4.89
C LEU A 70 -8.82 -11.82 -6.29
N TYR A 71 -7.68 -11.91 -7.00
CA TYR A 71 -7.63 -12.44 -8.35
C TYR A 71 -8.07 -13.91 -8.42
N ALA A 72 -7.54 -14.74 -7.51
CA ALA A 72 -7.94 -16.14 -7.39
C ALA A 72 -9.44 -16.27 -7.05
N GLY A 73 -9.94 -15.46 -6.11
CA GLY A 73 -11.36 -15.45 -5.75
C GLY A 73 -12.27 -14.97 -6.88
N PHE A 74 -11.83 -13.99 -7.66
CA PHE A 74 -12.56 -13.48 -8.83
C PHE A 74 -12.54 -14.44 -10.02
N SER A 75 -11.58 -15.38 -10.05
CA SER A 75 -11.55 -16.43 -11.07
C SER A 75 -12.65 -17.47 -10.90
N LEU A 76 -13.19 -17.65 -9.69
CA LEU A 76 -14.23 -18.64 -9.42
C LEU A 76 -15.52 -18.32 -10.18
N LYS A 77 -16.12 -19.37 -10.76
CA LYS A 77 -17.47 -19.34 -11.30
C LYS A 77 -18.47 -18.92 -10.22
N GLN A 78 -19.59 -18.35 -10.62
CA GLN A 78 -20.68 -18.06 -9.71
C GLN A 78 -21.53 -19.32 -9.43
N PRO A 79 -22.21 -19.43 -8.27
CA PRO A 79 -23.03 -20.60 -7.94
C PRO A 79 -24.17 -20.91 -8.94
N ASP A 80 -24.66 -19.92 -9.67
CA ASP A 80 -25.67 -20.09 -10.72
C ASP A 80 -25.11 -20.68 -12.03
N GLU A 81 -23.78 -20.66 -12.21
CA GLU A 81 -23.09 -21.30 -13.34
C GLU A 81 -22.85 -22.80 -13.13
N LEU A 82 -23.15 -23.31 -11.94
CA LEU A 82 -22.95 -24.70 -11.55
C LEU A 82 -24.31 -25.42 -11.46
N SER A 83 -24.32 -26.73 -11.70
CA SER A 83 -25.52 -27.56 -11.55
C SER A 83 -25.53 -28.34 -10.24
N ASP A 84 -24.36 -28.83 -9.80
CA ASP A 84 -24.21 -29.64 -8.59
C ASP A 84 -24.25 -28.81 -7.30
N SER A 85 -25.05 -29.25 -6.33
CA SER A 85 -25.26 -28.49 -5.09
C SER A 85 -24.03 -28.47 -4.16
N ALA A 86 -23.20 -29.51 -4.18
CA ALA A 86 -21.99 -29.55 -3.38
C ALA A 86 -20.92 -28.62 -3.97
N GLN A 87 -20.78 -28.61 -5.30
CA GLN A 87 -19.92 -27.66 -6.01
C GLN A 87 -20.34 -26.21 -5.75
N LYS A 88 -21.64 -25.90 -5.71
CA LYS A 88 -22.15 -24.56 -5.37
C LYS A 88 -21.72 -24.13 -3.97
N ARG A 89 -21.96 -24.98 -2.96
CA ARG A 89 -21.57 -24.69 -1.58
C ARG A 89 -20.06 -24.51 -1.45
N ALA A 90 -19.29 -25.36 -2.14
CA ALA A 90 -17.84 -25.28 -2.11
C ALA A 90 -17.29 -24.00 -2.74
N VAL A 91 -17.80 -23.61 -3.92
CA VAL A 91 -17.37 -22.39 -4.59
C VAL A 91 -17.77 -21.13 -3.81
N ASP A 92 -18.96 -21.11 -3.21
CA ASP A 92 -19.38 -20.00 -2.33
C ASP A 92 -18.48 -19.90 -1.09
N PHE A 93 -18.17 -21.03 -0.44
CA PHE A 93 -17.23 -21.09 0.67
C PHE A 93 -15.83 -20.61 0.28
N TRP A 94 -15.25 -21.14 -0.81
CA TRP A 94 -13.91 -20.74 -1.28
C TRP A 94 -13.83 -19.25 -1.62
N MET A 95 -14.87 -18.70 -2.26
CA MET A 95 -14.94 -17.27 -2.55
C MET A 95 -15.06 -16.44 -1.27
N GLY A 96 -15.86 -16.89 -0.30
CA GLY A 96 -16.01 -16.26 1.01
C GLY A 96 -14.69 -16.24 1.78
N THR A 97 -13.97 -17.36 1.79
CA THR A 97 -12.68 -17.51 2.46
C THR A 97 -11.62 -16.58 1.87
N LEU A 98 -11.38 -16.65 0.56
CA LEU A 98 -10.40 -15.79 -0.11
C LEU A 98 -10.74 -14.30 0.04
N ARG A 99 -12.01 -13.93 -0.05
CA ARG A 99 -12.43 -12.53 0.16
C ARG A 99 -12.24 -12.10 1.61
N GLY A 100 -12.47 -12.99 2.57
CA GLY A 100 -12.23 -12.72 3.98
C GLY A 100 -10.76 -12.47 4.27
N ILE A 101 -9.88 -13.36 3.81
CA ILE A 101 -8.42 -13.24 3.94
C ILE A 101 -7.94 -11.95 3.25
N ALA A 102 -8.32 -11.74 1.98
CA ALA A 102 -7.99 -10.52 1.26
C ALA A 102 -8.47 -9.24 1.96
N ARG A 103 -9.52 -9.32 2.80
CA ARG A 103 -9.93 -8.18 3.61
C ARG A 103 -8.97 -7.97 4.78
N GLN A 104 -8.55 -9.02 5.47
CA GLN A 104 -7.56 -8.95 6.54
C GLN A 104 -6.23 -8.38 6.03
N GLU A 105 -5.77 -8.81 4.84
CA GLU A 105 -4.56 -8.23 4.23
C GLU A 105 -4.69 -6.73 3.90
N MET A 106 -5.91 -6.17 3.73
CA MET A 106 -6.09 -4.71 3.64
C MET A 106 -5.75 -4.03 4.96
N GLY A 107 -6.13 -4.65 6.08
CA GLY A 107 -5.85 -4.17 7.42
C GLY A 107 -4.37 -4.28 7.76
N HIS A 108 -3.74 -5.39 7.38
CA HIS A 108 -2.30 -5.59 7.52
C HIS A 108 -1.52 -4.58 6.69
N LEU A 109 -1.88 -4.39 5.41
CA LEU A 109 -1.27 -3.38 4.54
C LEU A 109 -1.37 -1.98 5.13
N MET A 110 -2.55 -1.57 5.60
CA MET A 110 -2.75 -0.26 6.23
C MET A 110 -1.93 -0.12 7.52
N THR A 111 -1.87 -1.16 8.34
CA THR A 111 -1.06 -1.19 9.56
C THR A 111 0.44 -1.10 9.26
N ALA A 112 0.91 -1.77 8.20
CA ALA A 112 2.28 -1.63 7.71
C ALA A 112 2.58 -0.18 7.28
N GLN A 113 1.60 0.52 6.68
CA GLN A 113 1.74 1.96 6.42
C GLN A 113 1.84 2.77 7.71
N ASN A 114 1.05 2.44 8.73
CA ASN A 114 1.11 3.13 10.03
C ASN A 114 2.46 2.93 10.71
N LEU A 115 3.03 1.72 10.64
CA LEU A 115 4.38 1.41 11.12
C LEU A 115 5.46 2.18 10.35
N LEU A 116 5.36 2.30 9.02
CA LEU A 116 6.27 3.12 8.21
C LEU A 116 6.19 4.59 8.62
N LEU A 117 4.97 5.13 8.72
CA LEU A 117 4.75 6.51 9.10
C LEU A 117 5.32 6.81 10.48
N SER A 118 5.12 5.90 11.45
CA SER A 118 5.56 6.11 12.84
C SER A 118 7.07 6.22 12.96
N ILE A 119 7.85 5.57 12.09
CA ILE A 119 9.31 5.71 12.02
C ILE A 119 9.79 6.80 11.04
N GLY A 120 8.89 7.68 10.62
CA GLY A 120 9.19 8.82 9.74
C GLY A 120 9.37 8.47 8.26
N MET A 121 9.01 7.26 7.83
CA MET A 121 9.08 6.82 6.43
C MET A 121 7.79 7.19 5.68
N PRO A 122 7.85 7.44 4.36
CA PRO A 122 6.65 7.63 3.56
C PRO A 122 5.86 6.30 3.41
N PRO A 123 4.56 6.36 3.09
CA PRO A 123 3.81 5.15 2.72
C PRO A 123 4.44 4.43 1.52
N ASN A 124 4.43 3.10 1.54
CA ASN A 124 4.82 2.22 0.45
C ASN A 124 3.63 1.36 0.00
N LEU A 125 3.02 1.73 -1.12
CA LEU A 125 1.94 0.95 -1.76
C LEU A 125 2.42 0.16 -2.98
N GLU A 126 3.73 0.10 -3.21
CA GLU A 126 4.28 -0.73 -4.28
C GLU A 126 3.98 -2.22 -4.03
N ARG A 127 4.17 -3.01 -5.08
CA ARG A 127 4.13 -4.47 -5.02
C ARG A 127 5.12 -4.98 -6.05
N GLU A 128 6.06 -5.79 -5.59
CA GLU A 128 7.18 -6.34 -6.37
C GLU A 128 7.84 -5.28 -7.27
N ASP A 129 8.68 -4.45 -6.64
CA ASP A 129 9.50 -3.46 -7.35
C ASP A 129 10.41 -4.17 -8.37
N PHE A 130 10.71 -3.60 -9.55
CA PHE A 130 11.61 -4.25 -10.52
C PHE A 130 13.01 -3.62 -10.50
N PRO A 131 14.07 -4.39 -10.19
CA PRO A 131 14.08 -5.85 -10.02
C PRO A 131 13.45 -6.33 -8.68
N PRO A 132 12.76 -7.49 -8.65
CA PRO A 132 12.09 -7.99 -7.44
C PRO A 132 13.06 -8.14 -6.26
N ARG A 133 12.59 -7.85 -5.04
CA ARG A 133 13.24 -8.30 -3.79
C ARG A 133 12.98 -9.81 -3.62
N LYS A 134 13.48 -10.63 -4.55
CA LYS A 134 13.08 -12.03 -4.81
C LYS A 134 12.97 -12.93 -3.58
N ASP A 135 13.69 -12.58 -2.53
CA ASP A 135 13.99 -13.45 -1.42
C ASP A 135 13.12 -13.16 -0.19
N LEU A 136 12.43 -12.02 -0.08
CA LEU A 136 11.52 -11.75 1.05
C LEU A 136 10.06 -12.10 0.75
N TYR A 137 9.73 -12.38 -0.51
CA TYR A 137 8.40 -12.86 -0.88
C TYR A 137 8.27 -14.35 -0.59
N PRO A 138 7.07 -14.83 -0.19
CA PRO A 138 6.83 -16.26 -0.02
C PRO A 138 7.09 -17.02 -1.33
N PHE A 139 6.73 -16.42 -2.45
CA PHE A 139 7.02 -16.91 -3.79
C PHE A 139 6.91 -15.74 -4.76
N LYS A 140 7.46 -15.89 -5.96
CA LYS A 140 7.36 -14.88 -7.02
C LYS A 140 5.90 -14.53 -7.29
N MET A 141 5.59 -13.23 -7.32
CA MET A 141 4.23 -12.74 -7.53
C MET A 141 3.75 -13.09 -8.94
N HIS A 142 2.61 -13.77 -9.00
CA HIS A 142 1.91 -14.09 -10.24
C HIS A 142 0.40 -14.03 -9.98
N LEU A 143 -0.34 -13.31 -10.83
CA LEU A 143 -1.80 -13.33 -10.79
C LEU A 143 -2.30 -14.55 -11.55
N GLU A 144 -2.76 -15.56 -10.81
CA GLU A 144 -3.21 -16.83 -11.37
C GLU A 144 -4.64 -17.16 -10.96
N PRO A 145 -5.44 -17.76 -11.85
CA PRO A 145 -6.74 -18.29 -11.46
C PRO A 145 -6.58 -19.33 -10.36
N LEU A 146 -7.63 -19.50 -9.55
CA LEU A 146 -7.61 -20.47 -8.46
C LEU A 146 -7.55 -21.88 -9.06
N SER A 147 -6.49 -22.59 -8.68
CA SER A 147 -6.20 -23.97 -9.04
C SER A 147 -5.61 -24.67 -7.82
N GLN A 148 -5.48 -26.00 -7.88
CA GLN A 148 -4.83 -26.73 -6.79
C GLN A 148 -3.38 -26.25 -6.58
N ARG A 149 -2.69 -25.85 -7.66
CA ARG A 149 -1.30 -25.37 -7.62
C ARG A 149 -1.19 -23.99 -7.00
N SER A 150 -2.06 -23.04 -7.36
CA SER A 150 -2.06 -21.70 -6.76
C SER A 150 -2.53 -21.75 -5.30
N LEU A 151 -3.52 -22.56 -4.97
CA LEU A 151 -3.94 -22.78 -3.58
C LEU A 151 -2.84 -23.42 -2.72
N ALA A 152 -2.07 -24.37 -3.27
CA ALA A 152 -0.93 -24.95 -2.55
C ALA A 152 0.12 -23.89 -2.18
N LYS A 153 0.42 -22.95 -3.08
CA LYS A 153 1.32 -21.83 -2.78
C LYS A 153 0.79 -20.96 -1.64
N TYR A 154 -0.51 -20.68 -1.61
CA TYR A 154 -1.13 -19.91 -0.54
C TYR A 154 -1.06 -20.64 0.80
N VAL A 155 -1.39 -21.93 0.84
CA VAL A 155 -1.26 -22.74 2.06
C VAL A 155 0.19 -22.77 2.55
N ALA A 156 1.16 -22.93 1.64
CA ALA A 156 2.58 -22.96 2.00
C ALA A 156 3.07 -21.60 2.53
N GLY A 157 2.73 -20.49 1.86
CA GLY A 157 3.18 -19.15 2.24
C GLY A 157 2.64 -18.68 3.60
N GLU A 158 1.40 -19.05 3.92
CA GLU A 158 0.77 -18.74 5.22
C GLU A 158 1.11 -19.77 6.31
N SER A 159 1.73 -20.90 5.98
CA SER A 159 1.97 -21.95 6.99
C SER A 159 3.00 -21.52 8.03
N PRO A 160 2.82 -21.88 9.32
CA PRO A 160 3.86 -21.68 10.32
C PRO A 160 5.08 -22.54 10.01
N ALA A 161 6.25 -22.08 10.45
CA ALA A 161 7.48 -22.85 10.35
C ALA A 161 7.32 -24.23 11.03
N GLY A 162 7.61 -25.30 10.29
CA GLY A 162 7.50 -26.67 10.81
C GLY A 162 6.09 -27.25 10.86
N ALA A 163 5.10 -26.66 10.18
CA ALA A 163 3.75 -27.19 10.06
C ALA A 163 3.75 -28.68 9.61
N SER A 164 3.14 -29.55 10.40
CA SER A 164 3.05 -30.98 10.13
C SER A 164 1.87 -31.34 9.22
N GLY A 165 1.99 -32.39 8.40
CA GLY A 165 0.87 -32.94 7.64
C GLY A 165 0.53 -32.19 6.34
N ILE A 166 1.44 -31.35 5.88
CA ILE A 166 1.31 -30.58 4.63
C ILE A 166 2.44 -30.88 3.62
N ASP A 167 3.21 -31.95 3.80
CA ASP A 167 4.38 -32.28 2.96
C ASP A 167 4.03 -32.40 1.47
N ASP A 168 2.87 -32.97 1.15
CA ASP A 168 2.35 -33.08 -0.22
C ASP A 168 1.94 -31.71 -0.78
N ILE A 169 1.43 -30.81 0.06
CA ILE A 169 1.10 -29.43 -0.32
C ILE A 169 2.38 -28.63 -0.57
N LEU A 170 3.38 -28.75 0.31
CA LEU A 170 4.69 -28.10 0.16
C LEU A 170 5.39 -28.59 -1.12
N ALA A 171 5.36 -29.89 -1.40
CA ALA A 171 5.90 -30.44 -2.65
C ALA A 171 5.22 -29.83 -3.89
N LEU A 172 3.88 -29.75 -3.88
CA LEU A 172 3.11 -29.15 -4.97
C LEU A 172 3.36 -27.64 -5.12
N ALA A 173 3.48 -26.93 -4.00
CA ALA A 173 3.76 -25.50 -3.95
C ALA A 173 5.15 -25.19 -4.49
N ASN A 174 6.17 -25.94 -4.07
CA ASN A 174 7.55 -25.78 -4.53
C ASN A 174 7.69 -26.12 -6.02
N GLU A 175 7.02 -27.17 -6.50
CA GLU A 175 6.98 -27.48 -7.93
C GLU A 175 6.32 -26.34 -8.74
N SER A 176 5.23 -25.78 -8.21
CA SER A 176 4.50 -24.67 -8.83
C SER A 176 5.30 -23.37 -8.86
N ALA A 177 5.97 -23.03 -7.75
CA ALA A 177 6.77 -21.81 -7.60
C ALA A 177 8.13 -21.91 -8.32
N GLY A 178 8.63 -23.12 -8.57
CA GLY A 178 9.96 -23.36 -9.14
C GLY A 178 11.11 -23.17 -8.14
N ALA A 179 10.80 -22.93 -6.87
CA ALA A 179 11.72 -22.75 -5.74
C ALA A 179 11.00 -23.08 -4.43
N PRO A 180 11.73 -23.30 -3.31
CA PRO A 180 11.12 -23.37 -1.98
C PRO A 180 10.28 -22.13 -1.68
N VAL A 181 9.06 -22.33 -1.16
CA VAL A 181 8.20 -21.24 -0.70
C VAL A 181 8.66 -20.75 0.68
N ASN A 182 8.86 -19.44 0.84
CA ASN A 182 9.15 -18.82 2.13
C ASN A 182 7.87 -18.57 2.94
N HIS A 183 8.01 -18.42 4.25
CA HIS A 183 6.92 -18.17 5.20
C HIS A 183 6.82 -16.68 5.53
N VAL A 184 5.60 -16.14 5.63
CA VAL A 184 5.37 -14.71 5.93
C VAL A 184 5.78 -14.33 7.36
N GLY A 185 5.63 -15.24 8.34
CA GLY A 185 5.89 -14.94 9.75
C GLY A 185 7.35 -14.61 10.08
N VAL A 186 8.32 -15.09 9.29
CA VAL A 186 9.74 -14.72 9.50
C VAL A 186 9.95 -13.21 9.36
N LEU A 187 9.24 -12.58 8.41
CA LEU A 187 9.34 -11.15 8.17
C LEU A 187 8.83 -10.34 9.36
N TYR A 188 7.65 -10.69 9.89
CA TYR A 188 7.08 -10.04 11.07
C TYR A 188 7.84 -10.38 12.36
N GLY A 189 8.41 -11.57 12.48
CA GLY A 189 9.31 -11.94 13.56
C GLY A 189 10.58 -11.08 13.58
N LEU A 190 11.20 -10.81 12.42
CA LEU A 190 12.34 -9.89 12.33
C LEU A 190 11.94 -8.44 12.63
N LEU A 191 10.77 -8.00 12.20
CA LEU A 191 10.23 -6.70 12.61
C LEU A 191 10.06 -6.64 14.13
N ALA A 192 9.56 -7.69 14.77
CA ALA A 192 9.44 -7.76 16.22
C ALA A 192 10.81 -7.68 16.91
N VAL A 193 11.86 -8.32 16.37
CA VAL A 193 13.24 -8.17 16.87
C VAL A 193 13.67 -6.70 16.79
N VAL A 194 13.44 -6.04 15.66
CA VAL A 194 13.84 -4.64 15.44
C VAL A 194 13.06 -3.67 16.34
N PHE A 195 11.77 -3.91 16.55
CA PHE A 195 10.88 -3.07 17.38
C PHE A 195 10.92 -3.42 18.86
N SER A 196 11.60 -4.47 19.30
CA SER A 196 11.79 -4.79 20.73
C SER A 196 13.15 -4.32 21.23
N THR A 197 13.30 -4.18 22.54
CA THR A 197 14.62 -4.17 23.18
C THR A 197 15.09 -5.58 23.49
N LYS A 198 16.39 -5.76 23.74
CA LYS A 198 16.94 -7.04 24.18
C LYS A 198 16.28 -7.53 25.47
N GLU A 199 16.09 -6.63 26.43
CA GLU A 199 15.48 -6.93 27.73
C GLU A 199 14.00 -7.34 27.58
N GLU A 200 13.28 -6.75 26.63
CA GLU A 200 11.89 -7.13 26.33
C GLU A 200 11.81 -8.56 25.77
N ILE A 201 12.72 -8.93 24.86
CA ILE A 201 12.80 -10.29 24.29
C ILE A 201 13.17 -11.29 25.39
N GLU A 202 14.16 -10.97 26.22
CA GLU A 202 14.60 -11.83 27.34
C GLU A 202 13.55 -11.97 28.44
N ARG A 203 12.76 -10.93 28.69
CA ARG A 203 11.66 -10.96 29.65
C ARG A 203 10.44 -11.71 29.12
N GLY A 204 10.16 -11.62 27.82
CA GLY A 204 8.92 -12.10 27.22
C GLY A 204 7.68 -11.40 27.80
N GLY A 205 6.57 -12.12 27.85
CA GLY A 205 5.30 -11.63 28.37
C GLY A 205 4.45 -10.94 27.30
N SER A 206 4.55 -11.39 26.04
CA SER A 206 3.61 -10.95 25.00
C SER A 206 2.19 -11.47 25.25
N GLY A 207 2.03 -12.51 26.08
CA GLY A 207 0.78 -13.25 26.25
C GLY A 207 0.66 -14.45 25.31
N SER A 208 1.69 -14.73 24.51
CA SER A 208 1.80 -15.91 23.64
C SER A 208 3.18 -16.55 23.85
N GLU A 209 3.25 -17.65 24.60
CA GLU A 209 4.53 -18.33 24.91
C GLU A 209 5.24 -18.81 23.64
N SER A 210 4.47 -19.28 22.66
CA SER A 210 4.98 -19.69 21.34
C SER A 210 5.63 -18.54 20.58
N TRP A 211 5.04 -17.34 20.66
CA TRP A 211 5.59 -16.14 20.05
C TRP A 211 6.88 -15.69 20.76
N ASP A 212 6.85 -15.66 22.09
CA ASP A 212 8.02 -15.25 22.89
C ASP A 212 9.22 -16.17 22.65
N ARG A 213 8.99 -17.47 22.51
CA ARG A 213 10.05 -18.44 22.15
C ARG A 213 10.60 -18.17 20.75
N MET A 214 9.73 -18.05 19.75
CA MET A 214 10.13 -17.73 18.37
C MET A 214 10.95 -16.43 18.32
N LEU A 215 10.53 -15.40 19.05
CA LEU A 215 11.22 -14.12 19.06
C LEU A 215 12.64 -14.20 19.65
N ARG A 216 12.85 -14.99 20.71
CA ARG A 216 14.19 -15.24 21.28
C ARG A 216 15.09 -15.96 20.29
N GLU A 217 14.55 -16.98 19.64
CA GLU A 217 15.21 -17.77 18.60
C GLU A 217 15.65 -16.89 17.41
N LEU A 218 14.74 -16.07 16.89
CA LEU A 218 15.03 -15.11 15.82
C LEU A 218 16.06 -14.06 16.25
N ALA A 219 15.95 -13.53 17.46
CA ALA A 219 16.91 -12.56 17.99
C ALA A 219 18.31 -13.17 18.12
N ALA A 220 18.41 -14.41 18.61
CA ALA A 220 19.67 -15.12 18.71
C ALA A 220 20.34 -15.31 17.34
N ALA A 221 19.57 -15.65 16.30
CA ALA A 221 20.08 -15.75 14.92
C ALA A 221 20.45 -14.37 14.35
N ALA A 222 19.61 -13.36 14.56
CA ALA A 222 19.85 -11.99 14.11
C ALA A 222 21.13 -11.38 14.71
N HIS A 223 21.38 -11.61 16.00
CA HIS A 223 22.58 -11.13 16.70
C HIS A 223 23.88 -11.81 16.24
N GLN A 224 23.82 -12.93 15.53
CA GLN A 224 24.99 -13.51 14.85
C GLN A 224 25.38 -12.70 13.60
N GLN A 225 24.46 -11.96 12.98
CA GLN A 225 24.74 -11.13 11.80
C GLN A 225 25.37 -9.78 12.15
N ALA A 226 24.94 -9.19 13.27
CA ALA A 226 25.35 -7.86 13.73
C ALA A 226 25.07 -7.72 15.23
N PRO A 227 25.82 -6.87 15.96
CA PRO A 227 25.64 -6.75 17.41
C PRO A 227 24.24 -6.18 17.76
N PRO A 228 23.70 -6.43 18.96
CA PRO A 228 22.31 -6.07 19.31
C PRO A 228 21.93 -4.60 19.07
N GLU A 229 22.85 -3.66 19.30
CA GLU A 229 22.64 -2.22 19.06
C GLU A 229 22.37 -1.87 17.59
N ALA A 230 22.74 -2.75 16.66
CA ALA A 230 22.46 -2.60 15.24
C ALA A 230 21.06 -3.11 14.84
N TRP A 231 20.33 -3.74 15.75
CA TRP A 231 19.00 -4.33 15.51
C TRP A 231 17.86 -3.54 16.13
N HIS A 232 18.01 -3.06 17.37
CA HIS A 232 16.89 -2.56 18.15
C HIS A 232 16.66 -1.05 17.98
N LEU A 233 15.46 -0.65 17.56
CA LEU A 233 15.03 0.76 17.54
C LEU A 233 14.95 1.31 18.96
N THR A 234 15.20 2.61 19.13
CA THR A 234 14.93 3.35 20.38
C THR A 234 13.54 3.97 20.35
N ASP A 235 12.93 4.29 21.50
CA ASP A 235 11.58 4.90 21.54
C ASP A 235 11.53 6.23 20.79
N ALA A 236 12.64 6.97 20.78
CA ALA A 236 12.78 8.21 20.01
C ALA A 236 12.66 8.03 18.48
N ALA A 237 12.68 6.80 17.97
CA ALA A 237 12.45 6.51 16.56
C ALA A 237 10.96 6.55 16.20
N ILE A 238 10.05 6.45 17.17
CA ILE A 238 8.60 6.44 16.95
C ILE A 238 8.08 7.85 17.20
N ASP A 239 7.52 8.47 16.15
CA ASP A 239 6.94 9.80 16.19
C ASP A 239 5.42 9.73 16.43
N PRO A 240 4.94 10.05 17.65
CA PRO A 240 3.51 10.03 17.97
C PRO A 240 2.71 11.09 17.19
N ALA A 241 3.35 12.15 16.67
CA ALA A 241 2.65 13.17 15.89
C ALA A 241 2.10 12.61 14.56
N THR A 242 2.61 11.45 14.13
CA THR A 242 2.17 10.79 12.90
C THR A 242 0.79 10.15 13.03
N GLU A 243 0.28 9.93 14.25
CA GLU A 243 -1.05 9.37 14.50
C GLU A 243 -2.15 10.16 13.76
N ALA A 244 -2.02 11.49 13.68
CA ALA A 244 -2.96 12.36 12.97
C ALA A 244 -3.13 12.03 11.47
N ARG A 245 -2.18 11.31 10.87
CA ARG A 245 -2.22 10.89 9.46
C ARG A 245 -2.27 9.38 9.25
N GLN A 246 -2.19 8.57 10.31
CA GLN A 246 -2.28 7.10 10.23
C GLN A 246 -3.70 6.63 9.85
N GLY A 247 -3.83 5.43 9.28
CA GLY A 247 -5.12 4.79 9.06
C GLY A 247 -5.81 4.48 10.39
N ASP A 248 -7.01 5.04 10.59
CA ASP A 248 -7.80 4.95 11.82
C ASP A 248 -8.89 3.84 11.78
N HIS A 249 -9.69 3.76 12.84
CA HIS A 249 -10.85 2.85 12.94
C HIS A 249 -11.87 2.97 11.79
N GLY A 250 -11.84 4.05 11.00
CA GLY A 250 -12.68 4.17 9.82
C GLY A 250 -12.36 3.15 8.73
N TRP A 251 -11.18 2.51 8.80
CA TRP A 251 -10.75 1.42 7.92
C TRP A 251 -11.14 0.03 8.46
N GLU A 252 -11.56 -0.08 9.72
CA GLU A 252 -11.94 -1.33 10.39
C GLU A 252 -13.36 -1.80 9.99
N ARG A 253 -13.55 -2.21 8.73
CA ARG A 253 -14.82 -2.83 8.28
C ARG A 253 -14.83 -4.34 8.53
N GLY A 254 -14.61 -4.72 9.79
CA GLY A 254 -14.48 -6.12 10.21
C GLY A 254 -13.06 -6.69 10.09
N ASN A 255 -12.05 -5.84 9.92
CA ASN A 255 -10.63 -6.15 10.10
C ASN A 255 -10.04 -5.21 11.16
N LYS A 256 -8.88 -5.54 11.71
CA LYS A 256 -8.13 -4.66 12.61
C LYS A 256 -7.18 -3.75 11.84
N VAL A 257 -7.08 -2.50 12.26
CA VAL A 257 -6.05 -1.55 11.81
C VAL A 257 -5.45 -0.90 13.04
N PHE A 258 -4.14 -1.02 13.22
CA PHE A 258 -3.51 -0.54 14.45
C PHE A 258 -2.95 0.87 14.27
N LEU A 259 -3.32 1.76 15.20
CA LEU A 259 -2.61 3.01 15.42
C LEU A 259 -1.31 2.72 16.17
N ILE A 260 -0.24 3.40 15.78
CA ILE A 260 1.12 3.23 16.30
C ILE A 260 1.61 4.55 16.92
N PRO A 261 1.09 4.95 18.11
CA PRO A 261 1.59 6.11 18.83
C PRO A 261 2.90 5.84 19.57
N ASP A 262 3.21 4.56 19.85
CA ASP A 262 4.36 4.12 20.63
C ASP A 262 4.81 2.70 20.25
N ARG A 263 5.91 2.24 20.88
CA ARG A 263 6.47 0.91 20.66
C ARG A 263 5.52 -0.21 21.08
N ALA A 264 4.80 -0.04 22.19
CA ALA A 264 3.95 -1.10 22.72
C ALA A 264 2.84 -1.41 21.71
N SER A 265 2.22 -0.39 21.13
CA SER A 265 1.26 -0.55 20.04
C SER A 265 1.89 -1.17 18.78
N ALA A 266 3.13 -0.81 18.42
CA ALA A 266 3.85 -1.42 17.31
C ALA A 266 4.05 -2.93 17.50
N LEU A 267 4.47 -3.35 18.68
CA LEU A 267 4.70 -4.77 19.00
C LEU A 267 3.41 -5.58 19.03
N VAL A 268 2.31 -5.01 19.55
CA VAL A 268 0.99 -5.64 19.49
C VAL A 268 0.55 -5.82 18.03
N ALA A 269 0.69 -4.78 17.20
CA ALA A 269 0.32 -4.83 15.79
C ALA A 269 1.14 -5.88 15.02
N ILE A 270 2.45 -5.90 15.19
CA ILE A 270 3.36 -6.86 14.52
C ILE A 270 3.00 -8.30 14.90
N ARG A 271 2.76 -8.56 16.19
CA ARG A 271 2.37 -9.89 16.65
C ARG A 271 1.00 -10.31 16.09
N ASP A 272 0.00 -9.44 16.20
CA ASP A 272 -1.37 -9.76 15.80
C ASP A 272 -1.45 -10.07 14.30
N ILE A 273 -0.73 -9.32 13.45
CA ILE A 273 -0.62 -9.63 12.01
C ILE A 273 0.02 -11.00 11.78
N ALA A 274 1.13 -11.31 12.46
CA ALA A 274 1.79 -12.60 12.32
C ALA A 274 0.90 -13.77 12.77
N GLU A 275 0.18 -13.61 13.89
CA GLU A 275 -0.74 -14.60 14.42
C GLU A 275 -2.02 -14.75 13.56
N GLU A 276 -2.52 -13.70 12.90
CA GLU A 276 -3.66 -13.83 11.96
C GLU A 276 -3.28 -14.59 10.68
N GLY A 277 -2.05 -14.43 10.18
CA GLY A 277 -1.54 -15.18 9.03
C GLY A 277 -1.32 -16.67 9.34
N GLU A 278 -0.38 -16.96 10.23
CA GLU A 278 0.08 -18.34 10.48
C GLU A 278 -0.79 -19.07 11.52
N GLY A 279 -1.39 -18.32 12.45
CA GLY A 279 -2.11 -18.84 13.62
C GLY A 279 -1.24 -18.87 14.87
N SER A 280 -1.86 -18.63 16.02
CA SER A 280 -1.29 -19.04 17.30
C SER A 280 -1.55 -20.54 17.52
N VAL A 281 -0.83 -21.15 18.47
CA VAL A 281 -1.14 -22.53 18.92
C VAL A 281 -2.54 -22.60 19.57
N GLU A 282 -3.20 -21.46 19.83
CA GLU A 282 -4.46 -21.36 20.57
C GLU A 282 -5.61 -20.68 19.77
N GLY A 283 -6.44 -21.50 19.14
CA GLY A 283 -7.90 -21.31 19.08
C GLY A 283 -8.53 -20.29 18.12
N ALA A 284 -7.79 -19.39 17.47
CA ALA A 284 -8.31 -18.53 16.41
C ALA A 284 -8.05 -19.13 15.00
N GLU A 285 -9.00 -19.02 14.07
CA GLU A 285 -8.79 -19.47 12.68
C GLU A 285 -7.87 -18.51 11.92
N SER A 286 -6.66 -18.98 11.58
CA SER A 286 -5.67 -18.24 10.80
C SER A 286 -5.91 -18.32 9.30
N HIS A 287 -5.17 -17.52 8.52
CA HIS A 287 -5.17 -17.64 7.06
C HIS A 287 -4.76 -19.05 6.64
N PHE A 288 -3.69 -19.59 7.27
CA PHE A 288 -3.25 -20.96 7.06
C PHE A 288 -4.36 -21.99 7.28
N SER A 289 -5.04 -21.98 8.44
CA SER A 289 -6.04 -23.00 8.75
C SER A 289 -7.22 -22.95 7.78
N ARG A 290 -7.63 -21.74 7.37
CA ARG A 290 -8.73 -21.52 6.42
C ARG A 290 -8.37 -21.95 5.01
N LEU A 291 -7.15 -21.65 4.54
CA LEU A 291 -6.67 -22.11 3.23
C LEU A 291 -6.45 -23.62 3.20
N LEU A 292 -5.97 -24.20 4.30
CA LEU A 292 -5.82 -25.64 4.44
C LEU A 292 -7.20 -26.34 4.40
N ALA A 293 -8.21 -25.76 5.06
CA ALA A 293 -9.59 -26.21 4.97
C ALA A 293 -10.15 -26.13 3.54
N MET A 294 -9.78 -25.11 2.75
CA MET A 294 -10.12 -25.09 1.32
C MET A 294 -9.44 -26.24 0.56
N PHE A 295 -8.16 -26.50 0.83
CA PHE A 295 -7.39 -27.52 0.12
C PHE A 295 -7.87 -28.94 0.45
N ARG A 296 -8.12 -29.22 1.73
CA ARG A 296 -8.48 -30.55 2.26
C ARG A 296 -9.99 -30.80 2.37
N GLY A 297 -10.79 -29.75 2.32
CA GLY A 297 -12.21 -29.78 2.69
C GLY A 297 -12.39 -29.62 4.20
N ALA A 298 -13.57 -29.13 4.60
CA ALA A 298 -13.99 -28.95 6.00
C ALA A 298 -15.52 -28.93 6.08
N ASP A 299 -16.11 -29.38 7.18
CA ASP A 299 -17.56 -29.23 7.49
C ASP A 299 -18.51 -29.46 6.29
N GLU A 300 -18.45 -30.67 5.70
CA GLU A 300 -19.26 -31.07 4.53
C GLU A 300 -18.96 -30.30 3.21
N ILE A 301 -17.96 -29.43 3.21
CA ILE A 301 -17.39 -28.81 2.02
C ILE A 301 -16.32 -29.74 1.43
N MET A 302 -16.47 -30.05 0.14
CA MET A 302 -15.51 -30.89 -0.58
C MET A 302 -14.12 -30.23 -0.67
N PRO A 303 -13.03 -31.01 -0.72
CA PRO A 303 -11.69 -30.49 -0.99
C PRO A 303 -11.62 -29.79 -2.34
N PHE A 304 -10.65 -28.90 -2.49
CA PHE A 304 -10.35 -28.31 -3.78
C PHE A 304 -9.97 -29.41 -4.80
N PRO A 305 -10.58 -29.43 -6.01
CA PRO A 305 -10.42 -30.55 -6.93
C PRO A 305 -9.01 -30.63 -7.52
N ALA A 306 -8.52 -31.87 -7.68
CA ALA A 306 -7.34 -32.13 -8.49
C ALA A 306 -7.60 -31.80 -9.97
N PRO A 307 -6.54 -31.50 -10.76
CA PRO A 307 -6.67 -31.22 -12.19
C PRO A 307 -7.49 -32.29 -12.93
N GLY A 308 -8.50 -31.85 -13.69
CA GLY A 308 -9.35 -32.71 -14.52
C GLY A 308 -10.61 -33.26 -13.85
N ALA A 309 -10.78 -33.13 -12.53
CA ALA A 309 -11.99 -33.61 -11.84
C ALA A 309 -13.18 -32.64 -11.98
N PHE A 310 -12.97 -31.38 -11.59
CA PHE A 310 -13.94 -30.28 -11.67
C PHE A 310 -13.15 -28.99 -11.91
N VAL A 311 -13.64 -28.11 -12.77
CA VAL A 311 -13.00 -26.82 -13.08
C VAL A 311 -13.85 -25.70 -12.46
N PRO A 312 -13.52 -25.25 -11.24
CA PRO A 312 -14.30 -24.23 -10.53
C PRO A 312 -14.04 -22.81 -11.03
N ALA A 313 -12.89 -22.55 -11.67
CA ALA A 313 -12.52 -21.24 -12.17
C ALA A 313 -12.86 -21.05 -13.66
N HIS A 314 -13.07 -19.80 -14.07
CA HIS A 314 -13.05 -19.37 -15.46
C HIS A 314 -11.62 -19.49 -16.03
N PRO A 315 -11.46 -19.67 -17.36
CA PRO A 315 -10.15 -19.68 -18.02
C PRO A 315 -9.59 -18.25 -18.13
N LEU A 316 -9.15 -17.68 -17.01
CA LEU A 316 -8.49 -16.37 -16.95
C LEU A 316 -6.99 -16.48 -17.32
N PRO A 317 -6.39 -15.44 -17.90
CA PRO A 317 -4.96 -15.41 -18.21
C PRO A 317 -4.11 -15.24 -16.94
N THR A 318 -2.96 -15.89 -16.86
CA THR A 318 -1.93 -15.54 -15.88
C THR A 318 -1.34 -14.17 -16.19
N ASP A 319 -1.12 -13.34 -15.16
CA ASP A 319 -0.59 -11.97 -15.26
C ASP A 319 -1.30 -11.12 -16.33
N PRO A 320 -2.62 -10.89 -16.18
CA PRO A 320 -3.37 -10.12 -17.16
C PRO A 320 -2.77 -8.72 -17.32
N ARG A 321 -2.68 -8.29 -18.57
CA ARG A 321 -2.37 -6.90 -18.92
C ARG A 321 -3.32 -6.43 -20.00
N ALA A 322 -3.80 -5.20 -19.88
CA ALA A 322 -4.77 -4.66 -20.83
C ALA A 322 -4.20 -4.54 -22.26
N ASP A 323 -2.89 -4.33 -22.40
CA ASP A 323 -2.20 -4.25 -23.70
C ASP A 323 -2.11 -5.59 -24.43
N HIS A 324 -2.21 -6.72 -23.72
CA HIS A 324 -2.27 -8.06 -24.29
C HIS A 324 -3.65 -8.45 -24.84
N ILE A 325 -4.70 -7.65 -24.56
CA ILE A 325 -6.07 -7.91 -25.03
C ILE A 325 -6.23 -7.36 -26.45
N ALA A 326 -6.49 -8.24 -27.41
CA ALA A 326 -6.64 -7.88 -28.82
C ALA A 326 -7.97 -7.19 -29.14
N GLU A 327 -9.07 -7.58 -28.48
CA GLU A 327 -10.39 -7.02 -28.75
C GLU A 327 -10.51 -5.61 -28.12
N PRO A 328 -10.79 -4.55 -28.91
CA PRO A 328 -10.73 -3.16 -28.44
C PRO A 328 -11.67 -2.82 -27.27
N ARG A 329 -12.91 -3.32 -27.26
CA ARG A 329 -13.90 -3.03 -26.21
C ARG A 329 -13.46 -3.62 -24.87
N THR A 330 -13.01 -4.87 -24.88
CA THR A 330 -12.57 -5.65 -23.73
C THR A 330 -11.28 -5.07 -23.17
N LYS A 331 -10.35 -4.67 -24.05
CA LYS A 331 -9.17 -3.89 -23.68
C LYS A 331 -9.56 -2.61 -22.93
N ARG A 332 -10.58 -1.88 -23.42
CA ARG A 332 -11.00 -0.63 -22.78
C ARG A 332 -11.63 -0.84 -21.40
N TRP A 333 -12.41 -1.90 -21.22
CA TRP A 333 -12.90 -2.32 -19.90
C TRP A 333 -11.76 -2.65 -18.93
N ALA A 334 -10.72 -3.36 -19.40
CA ALA A 334 -9.55 -3.69 -18.58
C ALA A 334 -8.73 -2.44 -18.19
N GLN A 335 -8.59 -1.48 -19.11
CA GLN A 335 -7.95 -0.20 -18.82
C GLN A 335 -8.74 0.65 -17.81
N LEU A 336 -10.07 0.64 -17.90
CA LEU A 336 -10.92 1.35 -16.92
C LEU A 336 -10.72 0.76 -15.52
N ALA A 337 -10.65 -0.57 -15.42
CA ALA A 337 -10.33 -1.25 -14.18
C ALA A 337 -8.97 -0.83 -13.57
N ASP A 338 -7.91 -0.78 -14.38
CA ASP A 338 -6.60 -0.30 -13.91
C ASP A 338 -6.64 1.18 -13.50
N ALA A 339 -7.45 2.01 -14.17
CA ALA A 339 -7.63 3.41 -13.80
C ALA A 339 -8.30 3.56 -12.41
N TYR A 340 -9.32 2.74 -12.11
CA TYR A 340 -9.94 2.69 -10.78
C TYR A 340 -8.97 2.21 -9.70
N TYR A 341 -8.15 1.20 -10.01
CA TYR A 341 -7.12 0.73 -9.08
C TYR A 341 -6.08 1.82 -8.80
N ALA A 342 -5.67 2.58 -9.82
CA ALA A 342 -4.79 3.73 -9.65
C ALA A 342 -5.42 4.86 -8.81
N ILE A 343 -6.72 5.14 -8.98
CA ILE A 343 -7.44 6.12 -8.15
C ILE A 343 -7.49 5.65 -6.69
N LEU A 344 -7.84 4.38 -6.46
CA LEU A 344 -7.87 3.76 -5.13
C LEU A 344 -6.52 3.89 -4.41
N LEU A 345 -5.42 3.49 -5.05
CA LEU A 345 -4.08 3.57 -4.44
C LEU A 345 -3.67 5.02 -4.19
N GLY A 346 -3.99 5.94 -5.11
CA GLY A 346 -3.75 7.37 -4.91
C GLY A 346 -4.54 7.95 -3.74
N ALA A 347 -5.79 7.53 -3.56
CA ALA A 347 -6.62 7.98 -2.45
C ALA A 347 -6.07 7.48 -1.10
N ILE A 348 -5.59 6.23 -1.03
CA ILE A 348 -4.94 5.67 0.16
C ILE A 348 -3.65 6.43 0.49
N GLU A 349 -2.74 6.59 -0.48
CA GLU A 349 -1.47 7.30 -0.23
C GLU A 349 -1.73 8.75 0.20
N GLN A 350 -2.67 9.42 -0.46
CA GLN A 350 -3.00 10.80 -0.13
C GLN A 350 -3.64 10.93 1.25
N HIS A 351 -4.55 10.02 1.62
CA HIS A 351 -5.12 9.95 2.97
C HIS A 351 -3.99 9.90 4.01
N LEU A 352 -2.98 9.05 3.81
CA LEU A 352 -1.84 8.87 4.70
C LEU A 352 -0.83 10.04 4.72
N ARG A 353 -0.99 11.03 3.82
CA ARG A 353 -0.09 12.18 3.67
C ARG A 353 -0.68 13.50 4.14
N ILE A 354 -1.96 13.55 4.44
CA ILE A 354 -2.65 14.76 4.91
C ILE A 354 -3.20 14.52 6.31
N SER A 355 -3.45 15.61 7.04
CA SER A 355 -4.04 15.60 8.38
C SER A 355 -5.41 16.28 8.44
N ASP A 356 -5.92 16.80 7.31
CA ASP A 356 -7.28 17.36 7.27
C ASP A 356 -8.32 16.25 7.37
N ASP A 357 -9.17 16.36 8.37
CA ASP A 357 -10.09 15.33 8.79
C ASP A 357 -11.20 15.05 7.77
N ASP A 358 -11.71 16.10 7.11
CA ASP A 358 -12.77 15.99 6.12
C ASP A 358 -12.25 15.36 4.83
N ASP A 359 -11.09 15.81 4.36
CA ASP A 359 -10.43 15.25 3.18
C ASP A 359 -10.02 13.79 3.41
N ARG A 360 -9.49 13.47 4.59
CA ARG A 360 -9.16 12.09 4.96
C ARG A 360 -10.37 11.17 4.93
N ARG A 361 -11.50 11.62 5.50
CA ARG A 361 -12.77 10.87 5.48
C ARG A 361 -13.26 10.67 4.05
N MET A 362 -13.19 11.71 3.22
CA MET A 362 -13.59 11.66 1.82
C MET A 362 -12.76 10.63 1.04
N LEU A 363 -11.43 10.72 1.11
CA LEU A 363 -10.50 9.83 0.40
C LEU A 363 -10.67 8.37 0.82
N ARG A 364 -10.84 8.11 2.12
CA ARG A 364 -11.14 6.78 2.64
C ARG A 364 -12.44 6.22 2.06
N ASN A 365 -13.50 7.02 2.06
CA ASN A 365 -14.79 6.61 1.50
C ASN A 365 -14.68 6.31 0.00
N TRP A 366 -13.90 7.10 -0.75
CA TRP A 366 -13.62 6.84 -2.17
C TRP A 366 -12.86 5.53 -2.36
N ALA A 367 -11.79 5.30 -1.60
CA ALA A 367 -11.01 4.05 -1.66
C ALA A 367 -11.89 2.82 -1.38
N ILE A 368 -12.73 2.86 -0.34
CA ILE A 368 -13.64 1.76 0.00
C ILE A 368 -14.68 1.52 -1.10
N THR A 369 -15.26 2.58 -1.66
CA THR A 369 -16.17 2.48 -2.80
C THR A 369 -15.47 1.84 -4.01
N ASP A 370 -14.23 2.23 -4.29
CA ASP A 370 -13.48 1.70 -5.43
C ASP A 370 -13.08 0.23 -5.24
N MET A 371 -12.88 -0.26 -4.01
CA MET A 371 -12.71 -1.69 -3.74
C MET A 371 -13.92 -2.51 -4.21
N HIS A 372 -15.14 -2.03 -3.94
CA HIS A 372 -16.37 -2.66 -4.41
C HIS A 372 -16.55 -2.51 -5.93
N THR A 373 -16.17 -1.36 -6.49
CA THR A 373 -16.21 -1.13 -7.93
C THR A 373 -15.27 -2.10 -8.67
N LEU A 374 -14.04 -2.32 -8.18
CA LEU A 374 -13.11 -3.28 -8.78
C LEU A 374 -13.67 -4.71 -8.78
N GLN A 375 -14.36 -5.12 -7.72
CA GLN A 375 -15.07 -6.41 -7.70
C GLN A 375 -16.17 -6.47 -8.79
N ALA A 376 -16.96 -5.42 -8.94
CA ALA A 376 -18.00 -5.36 -9.97
C ALA A 376 -17.39 -5.38 -11.40
N LEU A 377 -16.32 -4.63 -11.62
CA LEU A 377 -15.58 -4.61 -12.89
C LEU A 377 -14.95 -5.98 -13.18
N SER A 378 -14.43 -6.68 -12.18
CA SER A 378 -13.93 -8.04 -12.36
C SER A 378 -15.02 -8.99 -12.86
N ARG A 379 -16.22 -8.94 -12.26
CA ARG A 379 -17.38 -9.74 -12.72
C ARG A 379 -17.84 -9.39 -14.14
N ARG A 380 -17.63 -8.15 -14.58
CA ARG A 380 -17.89 -7.73 -15.97
C ARG A 380 -16.84 -8.33 -16.91
N LEU A 381 -15.57 -8.23 -16.54
CA LEU A 381 -14.43 -8.70 -17.34
C LEU A 381 -14.48 -10.21 -17.59
N THR A 382 -14.90 -11.02 -16.62
CA THR A 382 -15.04 -12.48 -16.79
C THR A 382 -16.10 -12.89 -17.82
N LYS A 383 -16.93 -11.94 -18.29
CA LYS A 383 -17.93 -12.15 -19.34
C LYS A 383 -17.46 -11.66 -20.72
N LEU A 384 -16.26 -11.08 -20.81
CA LEU A 384 -15.71 -10.52 -22.03
C LEU A 384 -14.63 -11.45 -22.62
N PRO A 385 -14.53 -11.58 -23.95
CA PRO A 385 -13.62 -12.53 -24.58
C PRO A 385 -12.15 -12.09 -24.45
N ASN A 386 -11.25 -13.04 -24.20
CA ASN A 386 -9.81 -12.83 -24.30
C ASN A 386 -9.12 -14.07 -24.88
N GLY A 387 -8.90 -14.09 -26.20
CA GLY A 387 -8.36 -15.26 -26.89
C GLY A 387 -9.27 -16.47 -26.73
N ALA A 388 -8.72 -17.58 -26.22
CA ALA A 388 -9.46 -18.80 -25.94
C ALA A 388 -10.20 -18.78 -24.59
N GLY A 389 -10.01 -17.75 -23.78
CA GLY A 389 -10.61 -17.60 -22.45
C GLY A 389 -11.42 -16.31 -22.32
N VAL A 390 -11.48 -15.80 -21.09
CA VAL A 390 -12.18 -14.55 -20.76
C VAL A 390 -11.21 -13.53 -20.15
N ALA A 391 -11.57 -12.26 -20.20
CA ALA A 391 -10.76 -11.19 -19.63
C ALA A 391 -10.81 -11.21 -18.10
N ALA A 392 -9.82 -10.55 -17.49
CA ALA A 392 -9.67 -10.48 -16.05
C ALA A 392 -9.22 -9.09 -15.63
N LEU A 393 -9.40 -8.77 -14.34
CA LEU A 393 -8.91 -7.54 -13.73
C LEU A 393 -7.36 -7.55 -13.75
N PRO A 394 -6.68 -6.59 -14.42
CA PRO A 394 -5.22 -6.66 -14.55
C PRO A 394 -4.47 -6.30 -13.26
N PHE A 395 -5.05 -5.40 -12.46
CA PHE A 395 -4.40 -4.81 -11.29
C PHE A 395 -3.05 -4.15 -11.62
N THR A 396 -2.87 -3.61 -12.82
CA THR A 396 -1.59 -3.00 -13.22
C THR A 396 -1.32 -1.79 -12.34
N LEU A 397 -0.12 -1.71 -11.73
CA LEU A 397 0.28 -0.50 -11.01
C LEU A 397 0.37 0.70 -11.97
N PRO A 398 -0.09 1.90 -11.56
CA PRO A 398 0.08 3.09 -12.37
C PRO A 398 1.56 3.45 -12.55
N THR A 399 1.92 3.98 -13.73
CA THR A 399 3.29 4.39 -14.07
C THR A 399 3.89 5.39 -13.08
N ARG A 400 3.03 6.21 -12.46
CA ARG A 400 3.39 7.04 -11.31
C ARG A 400 2.55 6.55 -10.14
N LEU A 401 3.10 5.63 -9.35
CA LEU A 401 2.45 5.19 -8.12
C LEU A 401 2.62 6.24 -7.03
N SER A 402 3.87 6.52 -6.64
CA SER A 402 4.18 7.50 -5.59
C SER A 402 3.71 8.90 -5.99
N LEU A 403 3.02 9.55 -5.07
CA LEU A 403 2.51 10.89 -5.26
C LEU A 403 3.58 11.96 -4.98
N PRO A 404 3.50 13.13 -5.64
CA PRO A 404 4.40 14.25 -5.38
C PRO A 404 4.45 14.67 -3.90
N GLY A 405 5.60 15.21 -3.47
CA GLY A 405 5.75 15.77 -2.12
C GLY A 405 4.90 17.02 -1.87
N ASP A 406 4.68 17.82 -2.91
CA ASP A 406 3.78 18.97 -2.87
C ASP A 406 2.30 18.55 -2.86
N GLU A 407 1.52 19.10 -1.93
CA GLU A 407 0.12 18.70 -1.75
C GLU A 407 -0.77 19.09 -2.91
N ALA A 408 -0.64 20.32 -3.44
CA ALA A 408 -1.44 20.74 -4.58
C ALA A 408 -1.19 19.84 -5.80
N ALA A 409 0.06 19.44 -6.04
CA ALA A 409 0.43 18.50 -7.07
C ALA A 409 -0.18 17.10 -6.86
N ARG A 410 -0.37 16.63 -5.61
CA ARG A 410 -1.09 15.37 -5.35
C ARG A 410 -2.55 15.43 -5.77
N TRP A 411 -3.26 16.51 -5.39
CA TRP A 411 -4.65 16.74 -5.80
C TRP A 411 -4.79 16.81 -7.33
N GLN A 412 -3.82 17.42 -8.02
CA GLN A 412 -3.80 17.45 -9.49
C GLN A 412 -3.62 16.06 -10.12
N VAL A 413 -2.80 15.18 -9.53
CA VAL A 413 -2.69 13.79 -10.01
C VAL A 413 -4.01 13.06 -9.86
N LEU A 414 -4.70 13.20 -8.73
CA LEU A 414 -6.00 12.56 -8.51
C LEU A 414 -7.06 13.11 -9.48
N LEU A 415 -7.11 14.43 -9.69
CA LEU A 415 -7.99 15.06 -10.67
C LEU A 415 -7.74 14.57 -12.11
N ALA A 416 -6.47 14.43 -12.50
CA ALA A 416 -6.11 13.91 -13.81
C ALA A 416 -6.56 12.45 -14.00
N ARG A 417 -6.39 11.61 -12.97
CA ARG A 417 -6.88 10.22 -13.00
C ARG A 417 -8.40 10.14 -13.12
N LEU A 418 -9.14 10.95 -12.36
CA LEU A 418 -10.61 11.03 -12.46
C LEU A 418 -11.06 11.47 -13.86
N THR A 419 -10.40 12.47 -14.43
CA THR A 419 -10.71 12.98 -15.78
C THR A 419 -10.47 11.92 -16.85
N ALA A 420 -9.34 11.21 -16.78
CA ALA A 420 -9.05 10.11 -17.70
C ALA A 420 -10.07 8.95 -17.59
N SER A 421 -10.55 8.64 -16.37
CA SER A 421 -11.61 7.64 -16.16
C SER A 421 -12.95 8.07 -16.77
N ILE A 422 -13.31 9.35 -16.67
CA ILE A 422 -14.51 9.91 -17.33
C ILE A 422 -14.44 9.70 -18.84
N GLU A 423 -13.32 10.08 -19.46
CA GLU A 423 -13.09 9.91 -20.90
C GLU A 423 -13.17 8.43 -21.30
N ALA A 424 -12.60 7.53 -20.49
CA ALA A 424 -12.65 6.09 -20.74
C ALA A 424 -14.07 5.51 -20.68
N ILE A 425 -14.89 5.97 -19.73
CA ILE A 425 -16.29 5.57 -19.62
C ILE A 425 -17.10 6.09 -20.82
N GLU A 426 -16.92 7.34 -21.20
CA GLU A 426 -17.59 7.93 -22.37
C GLU A 426 -17.21 7.24 -23.68
N GLU A 427 -15.96 6.78 -23.81
CA GLU A 427 -15.52 5.95 -24.94
C GLU A 427 -16.17 4.57 -24.94
N LEU A 428 -16.28 3.92 -23.78
CA LEU A 428 -16.99 2.63 -23.66
C LEU A 428 -18.45 2.77 -24.09
N GLN A 429 -19.13 3.86 -23.71
CA GLN A 429 -20.51 4.12 -24.10
C GLN A 429 -20.71 4.34 -25.62
N ARG A 430 -19.64 4.52 -26.40
CA ARG A 430 -19.73 4.57 -27.87
C ARG A 430 -19.86 3.19 -28.51
N TYR A 431 -19.55 2.11 -27.77
CA TYR A 431 -19.79 0.76 -28.27
C TYR A 431 -21.29 0.43 -28.17
N PRO A 432 -21.93 -0.08 -29.23
CA PRO A 432 -23.36 -0.41 -29.20
C PRO A 432 -23.76 -1.38 -28.08
N ALA A 433 -22.84 -2.24 -27.63
CA ALA A 433 -23.08 -3.20 -26.55
C ALA A 433 -23.04 -2.58 -25.14
N ASP A 434 -22.55 -1.34 -25.00
CA ASP A 434 -22.34 -0.64 -23.73
C ASP A 434 -23.04 0.73 -23.67
N GLU A 435 -23.69 1.19 -24.75
CA GLU A 435 -24.36 2.49 -24.86
C GLU A 435 -25.39 2.71 -23.74
N ALA A 436 -26.19 1.68 -23.46
CA ALA A 436 -27.24 1.69 -22.42
C ALA A 436 -26.82 0.95 -21.13
N ASP A 437 -25.52 0.77 -20.89
CA ASP A 437 -25.03 0.08 -19.69
C ASP A 437 -25.22 0.96 -18.45
N GLU A 438 -26.14 0.55 -17.56
CA GLU A 438 -26.47 1.26 -16.32
C GLU A 438 -25.27 1.36 -15.36
N THR A 439 -24.36 0.38 -15.41
CA THR A 439 -23.15 0.41 -14.58
C THR A 439 -22.25 1.54 -15.05
N LEU A 440 -21.99 1.64 -16.36
CA LEU A 440 -21.20 2.76 -16.92
C LEU A 440 -21.84 4.11 -16.64
N ALA A 441 -23.16 4.24 -16.76
CA ALA A 441 -23.86 5.47 -16.43
C ALA A 441 -23.69 5.86 -14.96
N SER A 442 -23.75 4.89 -14.04
CA SER A 442 -23.53 5.14 -12.62
C SER A 442 -22.08 5.50 -12.30
N LEU A 443 -21.10 4.82 -12.92
CA LEU A 443 -19.68 5.12 -12.75
C LEU A 443 -19.34 6.52 -13.29
N LEU A 444 -19.89 6.91 -14.44
CA LEU A 444 -19.69 8.23 -15.03
C LEU A 444 -20.19 9.33 -14.10
N LYS A 445 -21.38 9.14 -13.51
CA LYS A 445 -21.96 10.08 -12.56
C LYS A 445 -21.07 10.24 -11.32
N ASP A 446 -20.62 9.13 -10.73
CA ASP A 446 -19.72 9.13 -9.57
C ASP A 446 -18.40 9.85 -9.88
N MET A 447 -17.72 9.50 -10.98
CA MET A 447 -16.44 10.12 -11.36
C MET A 447 -16.58 11.64 -11.60
N ARG A 448 -17.67 12.08 -12.26
CA ARG A 448 -17.95 13.51 -12.45
C ARG A 448 -18.18 14.21 -11.12
N GLN A 449 -18.94 13.61 -10.21
CA GLN A 449 -19.17 14.17 -8.88
C GLN A 449 -17.84 14.31 -8.10
N ARG A 450 -16.97 13.30 -8.11
CA ARG A 450 -15.67 13.36 -7.45
C ARG A 450 -14.76 14.44 -8.07
N ARG A 451 -14.73 14.52 -9.40
CA ARG A 451 -14.00 15.58 -10.11
C ARG A 451 -14.52 16.97 -9.71
N ASP A 452 -15.83 17.15 -9.68
CA ASP A 452 -16.45 18.43 -9.33
C ASP A 452 -16.10 18.84 -7.89
N VAL A 453 -16.10 17.89 -6.94
CA VAL A 453 -15.62 18.11 -5.56
C VAL A 453 -14.18 18.61 -5.55
N LEU A 454 -13.25 17.95 -6.25
CA LEU A 454 -11.86 18.41 -6.28
C LEU A 454 -11.69 19.77 -6.96
N THR A 455 -12.46 20.06 -8.01
CA THR A 455 -12.39 21.36 -8.68
C THR A 455 -13.03 22.50 -7.88
N GLN A 456 -13.88 22.20 -6.89
CA GLN A 456 -14.54 23.21 -6.06
C GLN A 456 -13.85 23.38 -4.69
N GLY A 457 -13.35 22.29 -4.09
CA GLY A 457 -12.70 22.28 -2.78
C GLY A 457 -11.18 22.36 -2.82
N HIS A 458 -10.54 21.85 -3.87
CA HIS A 458 -9.08 21.76 -4.02
C HIS A 458 -8.61 22.34 -5.36
N ALA A 459 -9.39 23.29 -5.91
CA ALA A 459 -8.92 24.10 -7.02
C ALA A 459 -7.54 24.66 -6.63
N PRO A 460 -6.52 24.56 -7.50
CA PRO A 460 -5.28 25.28 -7.24
C PRO A 460 -5.69 26.74 -7.07
N ALA A 461 -5.48 27.30 -5.87
CA ALA A 461 -5.76 28.70 -5.62
C ALA A 461 -4.93 29.50 -6.63
N THR A 462 -5.60 30.01 -7.67
CA THR A 462 -5.00 30.99 -8.57
C THR A 462 -4.66 32.20 -7.71
N THR A 463 -3.42 32.64 -7.78
CA THR A 463 -2.97 33.80 -7.02
C THR A 463 -3.83 35.00 -7.44
N SER A 464 -4.45 35.69 -6.50
CA SER A 464 -5.31 36.85 -6.77
C SER A 464 -4.56 38.14 -6.53
N PHE A 465 -4.74 39.12 -7.41
CA PHE A 465 -4.16 40.43 -7.17
C PHE A 465 -4.72 41.09 -5.91
N ALA A 466 -6.05 41.08 -5.73
CA ALA A 466 -6.68 41.70 -4.56
C ALA A 466 -6.23 41.07 -3.22
N THR A 467 -6.10 39.75 -3.17
CA THR A 467 -5.87 39.02 -1.91
C THR A 467 -4.39 38.76 -1.63
N ASP A 468 -3.59 38.45 -2.66
CA ASP A 468 -2.23 37.92 -2.48
C ASP A 468 -1.14 38.93 -2.87
N ILE A 469 -1.37 39.75 -3.90
CA ILE A 469 -0.34 40.66 -4.44
C ILE A 469 -0.47 42.07 -3.90
N ARG A 470 -1.68 42.62 -3.89
CA ARG A 470 -1.97 43.98 -3.41
C ARG A 470 -1.45 44.22 -1.99
N PRO A 471 -1.57 43.27 -1.02
CA PRO A 471 -1.07 43.48 0.34
C PRO A 471 0.46 43.50 0.45
N LEU A 472 1.19 43.02 -0.56
CA LEU A 472 2.65 43.04 -0.56
C LEU A 472 3.20 44.48 -0.70
N PHE A 473 2.42 45.39 -1.30
CA PHE A 473 2.76 46.80 -1.44
C PHE A 473 2.28 47.61 -0.23
N ARG A 474 3.23 48.17 0.54
CA ARG A 474 2.92 48.98 1.72
C ARG A 474 2.32 50.34 1.31
N PRO A 475 1.55 51.02 2.19
CA PRO A 475 1.08 52.39 1.98
C PRO A 475 2.14 53.36 1.45
N MET A 476 3.37 53.25 1.97
CA MET A 476 4.52 54.05 1.54
C MET A 476 4.97 53.72 0.11
N ASP A 477 4.99 52.43 -0.26
CA ASP A 477 5.41 51.99 -1.60
C ASP A 477 4.44 52.52 -2.67
N ILE A 478 3.14 52.47 -2.38
CA ILE A 478 2.09 53.00 -3.26
C ILE A 478 2.22 54.51 -3.40
N ALA A 479 2.39 55.23 -2.28
CA ALA A 479 2.52 56.69 -2.30
C ALA A 479 3.77 57.13 -3.08
N HIS A 480 4.90 56.45 -2.89
CA HIS A 480 6.13 56.74 -3.63
C HIS A 480 6.00 56.45 -5.13
N MET A 481 5.45 55.30 -5.51
CA MET A 481 5.29 54.95 -6.93
C MET A 481 4.29 55.87 -7.63
N ASN A 482 3.22 56.26 -6.95
CA ASN A 482 2.24 57.20 -7.49
C ASN A 482 2.86 58.61 -7.65
N ASN A 483 3.56 59.11 -6.63
CA ASN A 483 4.08 60.48 -6.63
C ASN A 483 5.35 60.68 -7.47
N MET A 484 6.23 59.67 -7.56
CA MET A 484 7.53 59.83 -8.22
C MET A 484 7.55 59.35 -9.67
N VAL A 485 6.73 58.35 -10.01
CA VAL A 485 6.74 57.72 -11.34
C VAL A 485 5.35 57.54 -11.96
N GLY A 486 4.28 58.02 -11.30
CA GLY A 486 2.92 58.00 -11.82
C GLY A 486 2.32 56.60 -11.94
N VAL A 487 2.80 55.63 -11.16
CA VAL A 487 2.35 54.23 -11.20
C VAL A 487 1.51 53.93 -9.96
N ASP A 488 0.24 53.58 -10.17
CA ASP A 488 -0.66 53.16 -9.10
C ASP A 488 -0.54 51.64 -8.86
N LEU A 489 0.18 51.28 -7.80
CA LEU A 489 0.33 49.89 -7.35
C LEU A 489 -0.96 49.27 -6.76
N THR A 490 -2.02 50.06 -6.65
CA THR A 490 -3.34 49.57 -6.21
C THR A 490 -4.20 49.08 -7.37
N ALA A 491 -3.84 49.45 -8.60
CA ALA A 491 -4.59 49.11 -9.79
C ALA A 491 -4.06 47.82 -10.43
N HIS A 492 -4.90 46.79 -10.45
CA HIS A 492 -4.60 45.48 -11.05
C HIS A 492 -4.01 45.62 -12.46
N ASP A 493 -4.70 46.32 -13.36
CA ASP A 493 -4.32 46.40 -14.77
C ASP A 493 -2.96 47.04 -14.98
N ILE A 494 -2.59 47.99 -14.12
CA ILE A 494 -1.29 48.67 -14.16
C ILE A 494 -0.18 47.73 -13.66
N VAL A 495 -0.40 47.04 -12.54
CA VAL A 495 0.58 46.11 -11.99
C VAL A 495 0.77 44.89 -12.89
N SER A 496 -0.30 44.39 -13.49
CA SER A 496 -0.30 43.27 -14.45
C SER A 496 0.53 43.62 -15.70
N GLN A 497 0.29 44.77 -16.31
CA GLN A 497 1.07 45.25 -17.47
C GLN A 497 2.56 45.43 -17.17
N LEU A 498 2.90 45.79 -15.93
CA LEU A 498 4.28 46.03 -15.49
C LEU A 498 4.93 44.81 -14.81
N GLY A 499 4.26 43.66 -14.74
CA GLY A 499 4.66 42.52 -13.93
C GLY A 499 6.11 42.07 -14.13
N ALA A 500 6.55 41.89 -15.38
CA ALA A 500 7.92 41.50 -15.70
C ALA A 500 8.96 42.56 -15.27
N ALA A 501 8.63 43.86 -15.43
CA ALA A 501 9.51 44.95 -15.04
C ALA A 501 9.61 45.10 -13.51
N ILE A 502 8.51 44.88 -12.79
CA ILE A 502 8.47 44.88 -11.33
C ILE A 502 9.27 43.70 -10.79
N SER A 503 9.03 42.48 -11.27
CA SER A 503 9.78 41.28 -10.88
C SER A 503 11.29 41.45 -11.06
N GLY A 504 11.71 42.01 -12.22
CA GLY A 504 13.12 42.29 -12.48
C GLY A 504 13.75 43.25 -11.47
N ARG A 505 12.99 44.25 -10.97
CA ARG A 505 13.47 45.20 -9.95
C ARG A 505 13.45 44.64 -8.53
N LEU A 506 12.51 43.76 -8.20
CA LEU A 506 12.46 43.07 -6.90
C LEU A 506 13.69 42.17 -6.68
N LYS A 507 14.26 41.63 -7.76
CA LYS A 507 15.42 40.71 -7.73
C LYS A 507 16.79 41.40 -7.77
N LEU A 508 16.85 42.73 -7.81
CA LEU A 508 18.11 43.46 -7.84
C LEU A 508 18.84 43.41 -6.48
N PRO A 509 20.20 43.44 -6.45
CA PRO A 509 20.98 43.38 -5.22
C PRO A 509 20.60 44.48 -4.22
N GLY A 510 20.67 44.19 -2.91
CA GLY A 510 20.23 45.10 -1.84
C GLY A 510 20.89 46.49 -1.79
N ASN A 511 22.02 46.69 -2.47
CA ASN A 511 22.69 47.98 -2.57
C ASN A 511 22.38 48.76 -3.88
N ASP A 512 21.61 48.19 -4.82
CA ASP A 512 21.25 48.85 -6.08
C ASP A 512 20.11 49.85 -5.85
N ARG A 513 20.34 51.11 -6.23
CA ARG A 513 19.35 52.20 -6.12
C ARG A 513 18.12 52.03 -7.02
N ARG A 514 18.18 51.13 -8.00
CA ARG A 514 17.09 50.83 -8.95
C ARG A 514 16.19 49.68 -8.48
N ARG A 515 16.54 49.01 -7.38
CA ARG A 515 15.74 47.93 -6.80
C ARG A 515 14.44 48.44 -6.22
N MET A 516 13.48 47.53 -6.04
CA MET A 516 12.21 47.81 -5.39
C MET A 516 12.08 46.94 -4.12
N PRO A 517 11.82 47.51 -2.93
CA PRO A 517 11.86 48.94 -2.60
C PRO A 517 13.30 49.49 -2.63
N PRO A 518 13.53 50.79 -2.93
CA PRO A 518 14.87 51.36 -2.98
C PRO A 518 15.49 51.51 -1.57
N PRO A 519 16.83 51.53 -1.44
CA PRO A 519 17.48 51.84 -0.16
C PRO A 519 17.02 53.19 0.41
N PRO A 520 16.83 53.31 1.75
CA PRO A 520 17.35 52.43 2.79
C PRO A 520 16.47 51.23 3.16
N ASP A 521 15.32 51.01 2.51
CA ASP A 521 14.40 49.92 2.87
C ASP A 521 14.97 48.54 2.54
N ASP A 522 14.65 47.52 3.34
CA ASP A 522 15.09 46.14 3.09
C ASP A 522 14.49 45.56 1.80
N PRO A 523 15.23 44.72 1.06
CA PRO A 523 14.70 44.01 -0.11
C PRO A 523 13.57 43.08 0.29
N TRP A 524 12.70 42.73 -0.67
CA TRP A 524 11.67 41.74 -0.40
C TRP A 524 12.29 40.38 -0.07
N PRO A 525 11.69 39.64 0.88
CA PRO A 525 12.05 38.26 1.13
C PRO A 525 11.84 37.37 -0.12
N PRO A 526 12.65 36.31 -0.32
CA PRO A 526 12.52 35.40 -1.45
C PRO A 526 11.11 34.84 -1.66
N GLU A 527 10.38 34.55 -0.58
CA GLU A 527 9.02 34.02 -0.61
C GLU A 527 8.00 35.01 -1.22
N ARG A 528 8.16 36.32 -0.99
CA ARG A 528 7.27 37.34 -1.59
C ARG A 528 7.56 37.53 -3.07
N ILE A 529 8.83 37.42 -3.46
CA ILE A 529 9.25 37.47 -4.86
C ILE A 529 8.69 36.26 -5.62
N ALA A 530 8.79 35.07 -5.02
CA ALA A 530 8.25 33.85 -5.60
C ALA A 530 6.72 33.90 -5.76
N LEU A 531 5.99 34.47 -4.79
CA LEU A 531 4.54 34.67 -4.88
C LEU A 531 4.17 35.64 -6.01
N PHE A 532 4.90 36.75 -6.15
CA PHE A 532 4.69 37.71 -7.24
C PHE A 532 5.00 37.11 -8.62
N ASP A 533 6.08 36.35 -8.74
CA ASP A 533 6.45 35.65 -9.98
C ASP A 533 5.41 34.60 -10.37
N LYS A 534 4.88 33.85 -9.39
CA LYS A 534 3.81 32.88 -9.59
C LYS A 534 2.57 33.56 -10.16
N TRP A 535 2.13 34.68 -9.59
CA TRP A 535 1.01 35.47 -10.09
C TRP A 535 1.19 35.96 -11.53
N VAL A 536 2.39 36.45 -11.88
CA VAL A 536 2.70 36.86 -13.26
C VAL A 536 2.69 35.66 -14.21
N ALA A 537 3.23 34.52 -13.80
CA ALA A 537 3.24 33.29 -14.60
C ALA A 537 1.82 32.72 -14.82
N GLU A 538 0.91 32.96 -13.89
CA GLU A 538 -0.51 32.59 -13.97
C GLU A 538 -1.36 33.51 -14.86
N GLY A 539 -0.73 34.47 -15.54
CA GLY A 539 -1.43 35.43 -16.42
C GLY A 539 -2.05 36.61 -15.67
N SER A 540 -1.56 36.89 -14.46
CA SER A 540 -2.00 38.00 -13.60
C SER A 540 -3.52 38.04 -13.37
N PRO A 541 -4.08 37.10 -12.59
CA PRO A 541 -5.49 37.13 -12.19
C PRO A 541 -5.83 38.34 -11.27
N PRO A 542 -7.02 38.94 -11.36
CA PRO A 542 -7.40 40.12 -10.56
C PRO A 542 -7.57 39.89 -9.04
#